data_AF-A0A8T9FZ82-F1
#
_entry.id   AF-A0A8T9FZ82-F1
#
_cell.length_a   1.000
_cell.length_b   1.000
_cell.length_c   1.000
_cell.angle_alpha   90.00
_cell.angle_beta   90.00
_cell.angle_gamma   90.00
#
_symmetry.space_group_name_H-M   'P 1'
#
loop_
_entity.id
_entity.type
_entity.pdbx_description
1 polymer ?
#
loop_
_entity_poly.entity_id
_entity_poly.type
_entity_poly.pdbx_seq_one_letter_code
_entity_poly.pdbx_strand_id
1 'polypeptide(L)'
;MIDRSKLPPLSPFLLARIAEMLALPWRACRLRDCRRRGRCCWVSRNTQQPFCLRNLDAGQRAQFHAVAEEVRDIVDYSSFFSRVTFASPYRDTRALQDAGMAVARTVKSGAALREFRAFAAMRAARPPAEYDGEEPPLPEGWRDLR
;
A
#
# COMPACT_ATOMS: atom_id res chain seq x y z
N MET A 1 -5.10 -16.47 8.10
CA MET A 1 -4.41 -15.63 7.09
C MET A 1 -5.32 -15.55 5.87
N ILE A 2 -5.60 -14.38 5.29
CA ILE A 2 -6.37 -14.31 4.03
C ILE A 2 -5.55 -15.05 2.97
N ASP A 3 -6.15 -16.04 2.30
CA ASP A 3 -5.51 -16.76 1.20
C ASP A 3 -5.34 -15.80 0.01
N ARG A 4 -4.20 -15.12 -0.03
CA ARG A 4 -3.87 -14.09 -1.03
C ARG A 4 -3.73 -14.67 -2.44
N SER A 5 -3.58 -15.99 -2.58
CA SER A 5 -3.51 -16.66 -3.89
C SER A 5 -4.86 -16.63 -4.65
N LYS A 6 -5.96 -16.40 -3.93
CA LYS A 6 -7.32 -16.32 -4.49
C LYS A 6 -7.78 -14.89 -4.76
N LEU A 7 -7.03 -13.88 -4.32
CA LEU A 7 -7.37 -12.49 -4.57
C LEU A 7 -7.12 -12.16 -6.04
N PRO A 8 -7.96 -11.33 -6.67
CA PRO A 8 -7.67 -10.86 -8.01
C PRO A 8 -6.32 -10.14 -8.02
N PRO A 9 -5.55 -10.22 -9.12
CA PRO A 9 -4.26 -9.57 -9.20
C PRO A 9 -4.38 -8.06 -8.95
N LEU A 10 -3.35 -7.49 -8.32
CA LEU A 10 -3.28 -6.05 -8.05
C LEU A 10 -3.42 -5.26 -9.36
N SER A 11 -4.29 -4.25 -9.35
CA SER A 11 -4.53 -3.46 -10.55
C SER A 11 -3.25 -2.70 -10.97
N PRO A 12 -2.99 -2.53 -12.28
CA PRO A 12 -1.81 -1.80 -12.76
C PRO A 12 -1.74 -0.37 -12.22
N PHE A 13 -2.91 0.24 -12.06
CA PHE A 13 -3.04 1.58 -11.52
C PHE A 13 -2.61 1.63 -10.05
N LEU A 14 -3.07 0.69 -9.21
CA LEU A 14 -2.66 0.61 -7.81
C LEU A 14 -1.14 0.41 -7.71
N LEU A 15 -0.58 -0.53 -8.48
CA LEU A 15 0.86 -0.76 -8.53
C LEU A 15 1.65 0.49 -8.96
N ALA A 16 1.15 1.26 -9.93
CA ALA A 16 1.78 2.50 -10.35
C ALA A 16 1.76 3.56 -9.24
N ARG A 17 0.64 3.73 -8.53
CA ARG A 17 0.53 4.66 -7.40
C ARG A 17 1.48 4.29 -6.26
N ILE A 18 1.62 3.00 -5.96
CA ILE A 18 2.56 2.50 -4.95
C ILE A 18 4.01 2.73 -5.41
N ALA A 19 4.33 2.48 -6.68
CA ALA A 19 5.66 2.75 -7.22
C ALA A 19 6.02 4.25 -7.16
N GLU A 20 5.07 5.14 -7.40
CA GLU A 20 5.22 6.59 -7.22
C GLU A 20 5.47 6.96 -5.76
N MET A 21 4.68 6.41 -4.83
CA MET A 21 4.83 6.61 -3.39
C MET A 21 6.23 6.21 -2.89
N LEU A 22 6.78 5.11 -3.40
CA LEU A 22 8.12 4.62 -3.09
C LEU A 22 9.24 5.29 -3.90
N ALA A 23 8.91 6.33 -4.68
CA ALA A 23 9.83 7.04 -5.57
C ALA A 23 10.61 6.15 -6.56
N LEU A 24 10.07 4.97 -6.91
CA LEU A 24 10.70 4.05 -7.86
C LEU A 24 10.93 4.64 -9.25
N PRO A 25 10.07 5.54 -9.79
CA PRO A 25 10.35 6.20 -11.04
C PRO A 25 11.70 6.92 -11.04
N TRP A 26 12.07 7.59 -9.95
CA TRP A 26 13.36 8.26 -9.80
C TRP A 26 14.52 7.31 -9.55
N ARG A 27 14.30 6.28 -8.72
CA ARG A 27 15.35 5.38 -8.22
C ARG A 27 15.68 4.21 -9.16
N ALA A 28 14.68 3.65 -9.83
CA ALA A 28 14.81 2.39 -10.57
C ALA A 28 14.41 2.49 -12.04
N CYS A 29 13.64 3.50 -12.46
CA CYS A 29 13.24 3.60 -13.87
C CYS A 29 14.38 4.11 -14.76
N ARG A 30 14.64 3.38 -15.86
CA ARG A 30 15.64 3.77 -16.88
C ARG A 30 15.15 4.87 -17.83
N LEU A 31 13.84 5.08 -17.93
CA LEU A 31 13.26 6.07 -18.86
C LEU A 31 13.32 7.48 -18.27
N ARG A 32 13.93 8.41 -19.01
CA ARG A 32 14.13 9.81 -18.59
C ARG A 32 12.80 10.53 -18.30
N ASP A 33 11.78 10.30 -19.12
CA ASP A 33 10.48 10.95 -18.96
C ASP A 33 9.75 10.50 -17.69
N CYS A 34 9.86 9.21 -17.34
CA CYS A 34 9.28 8.68 -16.11
C CYS A 34 9.96 9.28 -14.88
N ARG A 35 11.31 9.40 -14.91
CA ARG A 35 12.08 10.08 -13.87
C ARG A 35 11.61 11.52 -13.70
N ARG A 36 11.61 12.32 -14.77
CA ARG A 36 11.19 13.73 -14.72
C ARG A 36 9.78 13.96 -14.19
N ARG A 37 8.84 13.07 -14.54
CA ARG A 37 7.44 13.18 -14.12
C ARG A 37 7.19 12.58 -12.74
N GLY A 38 8.17 11.89 -12.15
CA GLY A 38 8.00 11.16 -10.89
C GLY A 38 7.01 10.00 -10.95
N ARG A 39 6.64 9.53 -12.15
CA ARG A 39 5.69 8.43 -12.36
C ARG A 39 6.06 7.52 -13.52
N CYS A 40 5.81 6.22 -13.38
CA CYS A 40 6.03 5.27 -14.47
C CYS A 40 4.87 5.34 -15.47
N CYS A 41 5.12 5.90 -16.65
CA CYS A 41 4.10 6.02 -17.70
C CYS A 41 3.93 4.74 -18.54
N TRP A 42 4.71 3.70 -18.27
CA TRP A 42 4.75 2.48 -19.07
C TRP A 42 4.38 1.28 -18.22
N VAL A 43 3.38 0.52 -18.68
CA VAL A 43 2.91 -0.73 -18.09
C VAL A 43 3.17 -1.87 -19.08
N SER A 44 3.70 -2.99 -18.59
CA SER A 44 3.93 -4.18 -19.40
C SER A 44 2.59 -4.78 -19.84
N ARG A 45 2.43 -5.04 -21.15
CA ARG A 45 1.21 -5.70 -21.65
C ARG A 45 1.06 -7.14 -21.13
N ASN A 46 2.17 -7.84 -20.93
CA ASN A 46 2.16 -9.25 -20.53
C ASN A 46 1.93 -9.43 -19.03
N THR A 47 2.59 -8.61 -18.20
CA THR A 47 2.53 -8.75 -16.74
C THR A 47 1.60 -7.75 -16.08
N GLN A 48 1.10 -6.75 -16.82
CA GLN A 48 0.26 -5.68 -16.29
C GLN A 48 0.93 -4.88 -15.15
N GLN A 49 2.27 -4.87 -15.12
CA GLN A 49 3.06 -4.19 -14.10
C GLN A 49 3.81 -2.95 -14.64
N PRO A 50 4.03 -1.92 -13.80
CA PRO A 50 4.88 -0.79 -14.15
C PRO A 50 6.30 -1.22 -14.56
N PHE A 51 6.84 -0.64 -15.62
CA PHE A 51 8.18 -0.97 -16.11
C PHE A 51 9.30 -0.72 -15.10
N CYS A 52 9.14 0.22 -14.17
CA CYS A 52 10.12 0.46 -13.12
C CYS A 52 10.36 -0.79 -12.25
N LEU A 53 9.37 -1.68 -12.12
CA LEU A 53 9.52 -2.93 -11.36
C LEU A 53 10.42 -3.96 -12.06
N ARG A 54 10.61 -3.86 -13.39
CA ARG A 54 11.51 -4.75 -14.14
C ARG A 54 12.98 -4.51 -13.83
N ASN A 55 13.31 -3.35 -13.26
CA ASN A 55 14.68 -2.98 -12.92
C ASN A 55 15.03 -3.26 -11.46
N LEU A 56 14.09 -3.83 -10.70
CA LEU A 56 14.33 -4.29 -9.34
C LEU A 56 14.91 -5.70 -9.36
N ASP A 57 15.79 -6.00 -8.40
CA ASP A 57 16.19 -7.39 -8.13
C ASP A 57 15.06 -8.18 -7.46
N ALA A 58 15.25 -9.49 -7.30
CA ALA A 58 14.23 -10.38 -6.74
C ALA A 58 13.84 -10.00 -5.30
N GLY A 59 14.79 -9.57 -4.47
CA GLY A 59 14.54 -9.18 -3.08
C GLY A 59 13.75 -7.88 -2.98
N GLN A 60 14.17 -6.86 -3.72
CA GLN A 60 13.47 -5.58 -3.84
C GLN A 60 12.04 -5.77 -4.38
N ARG A 61 11.87 -6.68 -5.35
CA ARG A 61 10.56 -6.97 -5.91
C ARG A 61 9.65 -7.67 -4.91
N ALA A 62 10.18 -8.60 -4.10
CA ALA A 62 9.43 -9.23 -3.02
C ALA A 62 8.98 -8.20 -1.97
N GLN A 63 9.88 -7.30 -1.57
CA GLN A 63 9.55 -6.19 -0.64
C GLN A 63 8.47 -5.27 -1.23
N PHE A 64 8.58 -4.92 -2.51
CA PHE A 64 7.56 -4.12 -3.18
C PHE A 64 6.20 -4.82 -3.17
N HIS A 65 6.15 -6.12 -3.43
CA HIS A 65 4.90 -6.87 -3.39
C HIS A 65 4.32 -6.96 -1.97
N ALA A 66 5.14 -7.14 -0.94
CA ALA A 66 4.68 -7.11 0.45
C ALA A 66 4.00 -5.77 0.79
N VAL A 67 4.66 -4.66 0.47
CA VAL A 67 4.09 -3.30 0.62
C VAL A 67 2.80 -3.15 -0.20
N ALA A 68 2.78 -3.69 -1.42
CA ALA A 68 1.62 -3.54 -2.28
C ALA A 68 0.38 -4.29 -1.78
N GLU A 69 0.57 -5.45 -1.15
CA GLU A 69 -0.50 -6.19 -0.48
C GLU A 69 -1.02 -5.45 0.75
N GLU A 70 -0.14 -4.84 1.57
CA GLU A 70 -0.60 -4.03 2.71
C GLU A 70 -1.39 -2.79 2.26
N VAL A 71 -0.93 -2.10 1.22
CA VAL A 71 -1.66 -0.97 0.65
C VAL A 71 -2.99 -1.42 0.06
N ARG A 72 -3.06 -2.61 -0.54
CA ARG A 72 -4.32 -3.20 -1.00
C ARG A 72 -5.28 -3.43 0.16
N ASP A 73 -4.83 -4.02 1.26
CA ASP A 73 -5.65 -4.23 2.45
C ASP A 73 -6.19 -2.88 2.95
N ILE A 74 -5.37 -1.83 2.97
CA ILE A 74 -5.83 -0.47 3.31
C ILE A 74 -6.87 0.02 2.31
N VAL A 75 -6.66 -0.13 1.00
CA VAL A 75 -7.61 0.30 -0.03
C VAL A 75 -8.95 -0.42 0.12
N ASP A 76 -8.94 -1.73 0.34
CA ASP A 76 -10.12 -2.57 0.36
C ASP A 76 -10.90 -2.39 1.69
N TYR A 77 -10.19 -2.22 2.81
CA TYR A 77 -10.79 -2.13 4.15
C TYR A 77 -10.84 -0.71 4.73
N SER A 78 -10.53 0.35 3.99
CA SER A 78 -10.71 1.75 4.44
C SER A 78 -12.10 2.29 4.11
N SER A 79 -13.12 1.66 4.65
CA SER A 79 -14.52 2.08 4.55
C SER A 79 -15.11 2.38 5.92
N PHE A 80 -16.24 3.10 5.94
CA PHE A 80 -16.91 3.47 7.19
C PHE A 80 -17.29 2.25 8.06
N PHE A 81 -17.62 1.12 7.44
CA PHE A 81 -17.99 -0.12 8.15
C PHE A 81 -16.78 -0.97 8.58
N SER A 82 -15.57 -0.51 8.32
CA SER A 82 -14.38 -1.27 8.66
C SER A 82 -14.19 -1.39 10.16
N ARG A 83 -13.86 -2.61 10.60
CA ARG A 83 -13.44 -2.89 11.97
C ARG A 83 -11.95 -2.60 12.19
N VAL A 84 -11.20 -2.30 11.14
CA VAL A 84 -9.75 -2.04 11.18
C VAL A 84 -9.52 -0.55 10.99
N THR A 85 -8.78 0.08 11.90
CA THR A 85 -8.57 1.54 11.87
C THR A 85 -7.30 1.96 11.11
N PHE A 86 -6.38 1.02 10.87
CA PHE A 86 -5.05 1.30 10.31
C PHE A 86 -4.33 2.43 11.06
N ALA A 87 -4.42 2.37 12.39
CA ALA A 87 -3.85 3.35 13.30
C ALA A 87 -2.91 2.64 14.28
N SER A 88 -1.89 1.95 13.76
CA SER A 88 -0.91 1.24 14.58
C SER A 88 -0.24 2.20 15.58
N PRO A 89 0.05 1.75 16.81
CA PRO A 89 0.80 2.52 17.79
C PRO A 89 2.32 2.52 17.50
N TYR A 90 2.79 1.74 16.53
CA TYR A 90 4.21 1.68 16.13
C TYR A 90 4.51 2.63 14.97
N ARG A 91 5.59 3.39 15.08
CA ARG A 91 5.88 4.53 14.21
C ARG A 91 6.09 4.14 12.75
N ASP A 92 6.83 3.07 12.47
CA ASP A 92 7.17 2.68 11.10
C ASP A 92 5.94 2.06 10.40
N THR A 93 5.23 1.19 11.12
CA THR A 93 3.95 0.63 10.66
C THR A 93 2.91 1.73 10.44
N ARG A 94 2.85 2.74 11.32
CA ARG A 94 1.95 3.88 11.17
C ARG A 94 2.30 4.73 9.94
N ALA A 95 3.59 4.95 9.67
CA ALA A 95 4.03 5.68 8.48
C ALA A 95 3.65 4.94 7.18
N LEU A 96 3.79 3.61 7.16
CA LEU A 96 3.35 2.79 6.02
C LEU A 96 1.82 2.85 5.84
N GLN A 97 1.06 2.78 6.95
CA GLN A 97 -0.38 2.95 6.92
C GLN A 97 -0.81 4.35 6.45
N ASP A 98 -0.13 5.42 6.87
CA ASP A 98 -0.37 6.79 6.41
C ASP A 98 -0.12 6.92 4.90
N ALA A 99 0.97 6.32 4.41
CA ALA A 99 1.28 6.28 2.98
C ALA A 99 0.21 5.50 2.20
N GLY A 100 -0.22 4.35 2.72
CA GLY A 100 -1.33 3.57 2.15
C GLY A 100 -2.65 4.33 2.14
N MET A 101 -2.97 5.10 3.18
CA MET A 101 -4.14 5.99 3.22
C MET A 101 -4.06 7.08 2.14
N ALA A 102 -2.87 7.64 1.89
CA ALA A 102 -2.67 8.61 0.82
C ALA A 102 -2.92 7.97 -0.57
N VAL A 103 -2.46 6.72 -0.79
CA VAL A 103 -2.76 5.96 -2.01
C VAL A 103 -4.25 5.68 -2.12
N ALA A 104 -4.90 5.18 -1.06
CA ALA A 104 -6.33 4.86 -1.03
C ALA A 104 -7.20 6.06 -1.41
N ARG A 105 -6.86 7.26 -0.94
CA ARG A 105 -7.53 8.50 -1.33
C ARG A 105 -7.48 8.76 -2.85
N THR A 106 -6.38 8.39 -3.50
CA THR A 106 -6.16 8.67 -4.93
C THR A 106 -6.84 7.68 -5.86
N VAL A 107 -7.15 6.47 -5.37
CA VAL A 107 -7.78 5.40 -6.17
C VAL A 107 -9.30 5.36 -6.00
N LYS A 108 -9.85 5.94 -4.93
CA LYS A 108 -11.30 5.96 -4.66
C LYS A 108 -11.99 7.17 -5.31
N SER A 109 -13.24 6.99 -5.74
CA SER A 109 -14.09 8.04 -6.32
C SER A 109 -15.54 7.91 -5.84
N GLY A 110 -16.38 8.94 -6.10
CA GLY A 110 -17.82 8.90 -5.83
C GLY A 110 -18.19 8.58 -4.37
N ALA A 111 -19.13 7.65 -4.18
CA ALA A 111 -19.59 7.23 -2.86
C ALA A 111 -18.47 6.62 -2.01
N ALA A 112 -17.63 5.77 -2.60
CA ALA A 112 -16.49 5.15 -1.92
C ALA A 112 -15.49 6.19 -1.38
N LEU A 113 -15.28 7.30 -2.11
CA LEU A 113 -14.45 8.40 -1.62
C LEU A 113 -15.09 9.14 -0.43
N ARG A 114 -16.42 9.27 -0.38
CA ARG A 114 -17.12 9.87 0.77
C ARG A 114 -16.97 9.00 2.02
N GLU A 115 -17.18 7.69 1.89
CA GLU A 115 -16.99 6.73 2.97
C GLU A 115 -15.54 6.71 3.46
N PHE A 116 -14.58 6.71 2.55
CA PHE A 116 -13.16 6.80 2.88
C PHE A 116 -12.82 8.07 3.65
N ARG A 117 -13.40 9.22 3.28
CA ARG A 117 -13.17 10.48 4.01
C ARG A 117 -13.72 10.42 5.43
N ALA A 118 -14.89 9.81 5.63
CA ALA A 118 -15.44 9.59 6.97
C ALA A 118 -14.54 8.65 7.80
N PHE A 119 -14.07 7.57 7.18
CA PHE A 119 -13.10 6.66 7.80
C PHE A 119 -11.79 7.39 8.17
N ALA A 120 -11.24 8.19 7.25
CA ALA A 120 -10.01 8.95 7.47
C ALA A 120 -10.17 9.99 8.61
N ALA A 121 -11.34 10.62 8.73
CA ALA A 121 -11.64 11.52 9.84
C ALA A 121 -11.70 10.79 11.19
N MET A 122 -12.36 9.62 11.24
CA MET A 122 -12.39 8.76 12.43
C MET A 122 -10.98 8.30 12.83
N ARG A 123 -10.16 7.91 11.85
CA ARG A 123 -8.77 7.52 12.06
C ARG A 123 -7.91 8.67 12.58
N ALA A 124 -8.12 9.90 12.10
CA ALA A 124 -7.35 11.07 12.52
C ALA A 124 -7.54 11.42 14.01
N ALA A 125 -8.66 11.00 14.62
CA ALA A 125 -8.91 11.15 16.05
C ALA A 125 -8.15 10.14 16.92
N ARG A 126 -7.41 9.19 16.32
CA ARG A 126 -6.62 8.20 17.07
C ARG A 126 -5.34 8.83 17.61
N PRO A 127 -4.85 8.34 18.76
CA PRO A 127 -3.56 8.77 19.30
C PRO A 127 -2.43 8.65 18.26
N PRO A 128 -1.40 9.52 18.37
CA PRO A 128 -0.17 9.34 17.60
C PRO A 128 0.50 8.01 17.96
N ALA A 129 1.42 7.55 17.12
CA ALA A 129 2.24 6.38 17.43
C ALA A 129 3.05 6.64 18.72
N GLU A 130 3.02 5.69 19.63
CA GLU A 130 3.68 5.74 20.95
C GLU A 130 5.02 5.01 20.94
N TYR A 131 5.16 3.97 20.12
CA TYR A 131 6.33 3.11 20.07
C TYR A 131 7.17 3.38 18.83
N ASP A 132 8.49 3.39 18.99
CA ASP A 132 9.44 3.44 17.88
C ASP A 132 9.58 2.07 17.20
N GLY A 133 9.92 2.09 15.90
CA GLY A 133 10.17 0.89 15.11
C GLY A 133 8.93 0.27 14.47
N GLU A 134 9.11 -0.97 14.00
CA GLU A 134 8.09 -1.80 13.38
C GLU A 134 7.30 -2.60 14.44
N GLU A 135 6.00 -2.78 14.18
CA GLU A 135 5.14 -3.61 15.02
C GLU A 135 5.69 -5.04 15.11
N PRO A 136 5.93 -5.58 16.32
CA PRO A 136 6.52 -6.90 16.47
C PRO A 136 5.58 -7.96 15.87
N PRO A 137 6.13 -9.00 15.24
CA PRO A 137 5.32 -10.07 14.70
C PRO A 137 4.52 -10.72 15.82
N LEU A 138 3.26 -11.09 15.54
CA LEU A 138 2.43 -11.79 16.51
C LEU A 138 3.17 -13.02 17.07
N PRO A 139 3.14 -13.24 18.40
CA PRO A 139 3.78 -14.39 19.04
C PRO A 139 3.30 -15.69 18.38
N GLU A 140 4.22 -16.64 18.15
CA GLU A 140 3.92 -17.89 17.42
C GLU A 140 2.71 -18.65 17.99
N GLY A 141 2.53 -18.66 19.31
CA GLY A 141 1.40 -19.35 19.98
C GLY A 141 0.01 -18.74 19.77
N TRP A 142 -0.10 -17.58 19.11
CA TRP A 142 -1.38 -16.94 18.77
C TRP A 142 -1.75 -17.11 17.29
N ARG A 143 -0.89 -17.75 16.48
CA ARG A 143 -1.13 -17.98 15.04
C ARG A 143 -2.10 -19.13 14.77
N ASP A 144 -2.27 -20.05 15.72
CA ASP A 144 -3.02 -21.32 15.54
C ASP A 144 -4.43 -21.33 16.16
N LEU A 145 -4.91 -20.21 16.72
CA LEU A 145 -6.22 -20.14 17.37
C LEU A 145 -7.36 -19.54 16.50
N ARG A 146 -7.23 -19.52 15.16
CA ARG A 146 -8.30 -19.01 14.27
C ARG A 146 -8.39 -19.68 12.91
#